data_AF-A0A9P6RL51-F1
#
_entry.id   AF-A0A9P6RL51-F1
#
_cell.length_a   1.000
_cell.length_b   1.000
_cell.length_c   1.000
_cell.angle_alpha   90.00
_cell.angle_beta   90.00
_cell.angle_gamma   90.00
#
_symmetry.space_group_name_H-M   'P 1'
#
loop_
_entity.id
_entity.type
_entity.pdbx_description
1 polymer ?
#
loop_
_entity_poly.entity_id
_entity_poly.type
_entity_poly.pdbx_seq_one_letter_code
_entity_poly.pdbx_strand_id
1 'polypeptide(L)'
;MSPEDKEKLRDSSSIIIAAPISKSKVEPGMANYKILLLKRSRTGTAASAHVFPGGNVDQADHDPRWATLLNYKPKGPNAPPLHNAICAIREAFEESGVLITDPPTELSNDEIRIWRERVHDDGK
;
A
#
# COMPACT_ATOMS: atom_id res chain seq x y z
N MET A 1 16.12 -13.44 -30.84
CA MET A 1 15.81 -13.04 -29.46
C MET A 1 16.57 -13.96 -28.53
N SER A 2 17.49 -13.42 -27.75
CA SER A 2 18.20 -14.22 -26.74
C SER A 2 17.23 -14.51 -25.58
N PRO A 3 17.50 -15.54 -24.76
CA PRO A 3 16.76 -15.79 -23.53
C PRO A 3 16.74 -14.62 -22.52
N GLU A 4 17.50 -13.55 -22.79
CA GLU A 4 17.72 -12.39 -21.92
C GLU A 4 16.66 -11.30 -22.10
N ASP A 5 15.83 -11.37 -23.16
CA ASP A 5 14.69 -10.45 -23.39
C ASP A 5 13.43 -10.85 -22.60
N LYS A 6 13.55 -11.75 -21.60
CA LYS A 6 12.46 -12.00 -20.65
C LYS A 6 12.28 -10.77 -19.79
N GLU A 7 11.34 -9.92 -20.19
CA GLU A 7 10.85 -8.77 -19.43
C GLU A 7 10.77 -9.14 -17.94
N LYS A 8 11.69 -8.57 -17.16
CA LYS A 8 11.87 -8.92 -15.76
C LYS A 8 10.60 -8.50 -15.04
N LEU A 9 9.84 -9.47 -14.52
CA LEU A 9 8.65 -9.17 -13.70
C LEU A 9 9.05 -8.16 -12.62
N ARG A 10 8.32 -7.05 -12.54
CA ARG A 10 8.55 -6.03 -11.51
C ARG A 10 7.90 -6.50 -10.22
N ASP A 11 8.70 -6.63 -9.16
CA ASP A 11 8.16 -6.90 -7.83
C ASP A 11 7.26 -5.72 -7.42
N SER A 12 6.06 -6.04 -6.95
CA SER A 12 5.00 -5.08 -6.68
C SER A 12 4.10 -5.60 -5.58
N SER A 13 3.42 -4.68 -4.90
CA SER A 13 2.53 -5.01 -3.79
C SER A 13 1.31 -4.10 -3.79
N SER A 14 0.22 -4.59 -3.21
CA SER A 14 -1.02 -3.82 -3.05
C SER A 14 -1.68 -4.15 -1.72
N ILE A 15 -2.42 -3.19 -1.17
CA ILE A 15 -3.15 -3.36 0.09
C ILE A 15 -4.66 -3.22 -0.12
N ILE A 16 -5.43 -4.12 0.49
CA ILE A 16 -6.88 -4.04 0.55
C ILE A 16 -7.27 -3.48 1.91
N ILE A 17 -7.75 -2.24 1.93
CA ILE A 17 -8.21 -1.57 3.15
C ILE A 17 -9.72 -1.73 3.24
N ALA A 18 -10.19 -2.40 4.29
CA ALA A 18 -11.60 -2.65 4.56
C ALA A 18 -12.06 -1.95 5.83
N ALA A 19 -13.16 -1.20 5.75
CA ALA A 19 -13.80 -0.57 6.90
C ALA A 19 -15.19 -1.21 7.15
N PRO A 20 -15.47 -1.70 8.37
CA PRO A 20 -16.75 -2.33 8.67
C PRO A 20 -17.91 -1.35 8.56
N ILE A 21 -19.04 -1.83 8.06
CA ILE A 21 -20.32 -1.11 8.06
C ILE A 21 -21.06 -1.50 9.34
N SER A 22 -21.69 -0.52 9.99
CA SER A 22 -22.54 -0.75 11.16
C SER A 22 -23.55 -1.86 10.89
N LYS A 23 -23.64 -2.87 11.77
CA LYS A 23 -24.56 -4.02 11.62
C LYS A 23 -26.02 -3.58 11.40
N SER A 24 -26.43 -2.49 12.04
CA SER A 24 -27.77 -1.89 11.87
C SER A 24 -28.06 -1.33 10.48
N LYS A 25 -27.04 -1.21 9.62
CA LYS A 25 -27.13 -0.66 8.25
C LYS A 25 -26.86 -1.71 7.17
N VAL A 26 -26.73 -2.99 7.54
CA VAL A 26 -26.44 -4.08 6.60
C VAL A 26 -27.68 -4.96 6.46
N GLU A 27 -28.25 -4.95 5.26
CA GLU A 27 -29.36 -5.85 4.92
C GLU A 27 -28.89 -7.31 4.81
N PRO A 28 -29.75 -8.31 5.10
CA PRO A 28 -29.41 -9.71 4.93
C PRO A 28 -28.92 -10.02 3.51
N GLY A 29 -27.79 -10.72 3.40
CA GLY A 29 -27.18 -11.07 2.10
C GLY A 29 -26.32 -9.98 1.46
N MET A 30 -26.20 -8.80 2.09
CA MET A 30 -25.35 -7.71 1.59
C MET A 30 -23.96 -7.71 2.23
N ALA A 31 -22.98 -7.14 1.51
CA ALA A 31 -21.64 -6.92 2.03
C ALA A 31 -21.66 -6.01 3.26
N ASN A 32 -20.85 -6.34 4.26
CA ASN A 32 -20.75 -5.64 5.54
C ASN A 32 -19.45 -4.82 5.70
N TYR A 33 -18.69 -4.63 4.63
CA TYR A 33 -17.49 -3.79 4.59
C TYR A 33 -17.52 -2.83 3.41
N LYS A 34 -16.89 -1.67 3.58
CA LYS A 34 -16.48 -0.79 2.48
C LYS A 34 -15.01 -1.05 2.18
N ILE A 35 -14.66 -1.08 0.90
CA ILE A 35 -13.27 -1.26 0.46
C ILE A 35 -12.77 0.04 -0.17
N LEU A 36 -11.57 0.48 0.19
CA LEU A 36 -10.92 1.61 -0.46
C LEU A 36 -10.43 1.21 -1.86
N LEU A 37 -10.86 1.97 -2.86
CA LEU A 37 -10.39 1.86 -4.24
C LEU A 37 -9.93 3.23 -4.71
N LEU A 38 -8.85 3.27 -5.47
CA LEU A 38 -8.33 4.46 -6.12
C LEU A 38 -8.68 4.46 -7.60
N LYS A 39 -8.88 5.66 -8.15
CA LYS A 39 -9.08 5.85 -9.58
C LYS A 39 -7.79 6.43 -10.17
N ARG A 40 -7.10 5.65 -11.01
CA ARG A 40 -5.87 6.13 -11.67
C ARG A 40 -6.19 7.23 -12.68
N SER A 41 -5.24 8.15 -12.88
CA SER A 41 -5.38 9.24 -13.86
C SER A 41 -5.52 8.69 -15.29
N ARG A 42 -5.96 9.53 -16.25
CA ARG A 42 -6.23 9.12 -17.64
C ARG A 42 -4.98 8.71 -18.44
N THR A 43 -3.79 8.84 -17.88
CA THR A 43 -2.51 8.58 -18.56
C THR A 43 -1.72 7.51 -17.79
N GLY A 44 -1.57 6.32 -18.37
CA GLY A 44 -0.88 5.16 -17.79
C GLY A 44 -1.54 3.82 -18.15
N THR A 45 -0.96 2.69 -17.72
CA THR A 45 -1.60 1.36 -17.80
C THR A 45 -2.84 1.31 -16.89
N ALA A 46 -3.93 0.68 -17.34
CA ALA A 46 -5.24 0.63 -16.66
C ALA A 46 -5.92 2.01 -16.44
N ALA A 47 -5.84 2.91 -17.43
CA ALA A 47 -6.52 4.21 -17.40
C ALA A 47 -8.02 4.06 -17.06
N SER A 48 -8.48 4.80 -16.04
CA SER A 48 -9.87 4.82 -15.53
C SER A 48 -10.36 3.57 -14.78
N ALA A 49 -9.49 2.60 -14.47
CA ALA A 49 -9.86 1.48 -13.60
C ALA A 49 -9.93 1.90 -12.13
N HIS A 50 -10.84 1.26 -11.38
CA HIS A 50 -10.77 1.25 -9.92
C HIS A 50 -9.79 0.16 -9.49
N VAL A 51 -8.77 0.53 -8.74
CA VAL A 51 -7.70 -0.37 -8.31
C VAL A 51 -7.50 -0.26 -6.80
N PHE A 52 -6.90 -1.28 -6.19
CA PHE A 52 -6.38 -1.14 -4.84
C PHE A 52 -5.15 -0.23 -4.84
N PRO A 53 -4.89 0.51 -3.75
CA PRO A 53 -3.62 1.20 -3.56
C PRO A 53 -2.45 0.23 -3.65
N GLY A 54 -1.40 0.62 -4.36
CA GLY A 54 -0.24 -0.22 -4.56
C GLY A 54 0.62 0.21 -5.73
N GLY A 55 1.82 -0.38 -5.80
CA GLY A 55 2.83 -0.01 -6.78
C GLY A 55 4.01 -0.96 -6.75
N ASN A 56 5.13 -0.50 -7.30
CA ASN A 56 6.35 -1.29 -7.39
C ASN A 56 7.12 -1.21 -6.07
N VAL A 57 7.82 -2.28 -5.74
CA VAL A 57 8.76 -2.28 -4.62
C VAL A 57 9.93 -1.35 -4.94
N ASP A 58 10.27 -0.49 -4.00
CA ASP A 58 11.42 0.41 -4.04
C ASP A 58 12.61 -0.14 -3.22
N GLN A 59 13.82 0.35 -3.49
CA GLN A 59 15.01 -0.01 -2.70
C GLN A 59 14.85 0.32 -1.21
N ALA A 60 14.16 1.41 -0.86
CA ALA A 60 13.89 1.80 0.52
C ALA A 60 13.00 0.79 1.27
N ASP A 61 12.16 0.03 0.56
CA ASP A 61 11.29 -0.99 1.18
C ASP A 61 12.10 -2.19 1.70
N HIS A 62 13.32 -2.37 1.20
CA HIS A 62 14.26 -3.39 1.65
C HIS A 62 15.13 -2.96 2.84
N ASP A 63 14.98 -1.73 3.34
CA ASP A 63 15.83 -1.24 4.42
C ASP A 63 15.69 -2.11 5.69
N PRO A 64 16.78 -2.69 6.20
CA PRO A 64 16.73 -3.57 7.37
C PRO A 64 16.23 -2.86 8.64
N ARG A 65 16.29 -1.52 8.69
CA ARG A 65 15.74 -0.73 9.79
C ARG A 65 14.24 -0.93 9.98
N TRP A 66 13.49 -1.30 8.93
CA TRP A 66 12.07 -1.62 9.05
C TRP A 66 11.81 -2.78 10.01
N ALA A 67 12.65 -3.81 9.96
CA ALA A 67 12.50 -4.96 10.85
C ALA A 67 12.72 -4.55 12.31
N THR A 68 13.70 -3.68 12.58
CA THR A 68 13.97 -3.13 13.91
C THR A 68 12.83 -2.23 14.39
N LEU A 69 12.40 -1.28 13.56
CA LEU A 69 11.37 -0.30 13.91
C LEU A 69 10.03 -0.96 14.25
N LEU A 70 9.64 -1.96 13.46
CA LEU A 70 8.37 -2.67 13.62
C LEU A 70 8.47 -3.85 14.59
N ASN A 71 9.64 -4.11 15.18
CA ASN A 71 9.93 -5.34 15.94
C ASN A 71 9.44 -6.59 15.18
N TYR A 72 9.65 -6.60 13.85
CA TYR A 72 9.08 -7.59 12.97
C TYR A 72 9.75 -8.94 13.18
N LYS A 73 8.93 -9.98 13.32
CA LYS A 73 9.37 -11.38 13.34
C LYS A 73 8.71 -12.10 12.17
N PRO A 74 9.49 -12.80 11.31
CA PRO A 74 8.93 -13.57 10.21
C PRO A 74 7.87 -14.54 10.73
N LYS A 75 6.67 -14.53 10.12
CA LYS A 75 5.54 -15.38 10.51
C LYS A 75 5.65 -16.82 9.98
N GLY A 76 6.86 -17.27 9.63
CA GLY A 76 7.16 -18.54 8.99
C GLY A 76 7.62 -18.40 7.54
N PRO A 77 8.01 -19.52 6.90
CA PRO A 77 8.65 -19.52 5.57
C PRO A 77 7.71 -19.08 4.42
N ASN A 78 6.39 -19.12 4.64
CA ASN A 78 5.39 -18.77 3.64
C ASN A 78 4.78 -17.37 3.87
N ALA A 79 5.27 -16.63 4.87
CA ALA A 79 4.80 -15.27 5.09
C ALA A 79 5.27 -14.37 3.93
N PRO A 80 4.43 -13.42 3.47
CA PRO A 80 4.89 -12.40 2.54
C PRO A 80 6.13 -11.70 3.11
N PRO A 81 7.16 -11.44 2.28
CA PRO A 81 8.32 -10.68 2.69
C PRO A 81 7.95 -9.32 3.30
N LEU A 82 8.74 -8.86 4.27
CA LEU A 82 8.51 -7.59 4.94
C LEU A 82 8.46 -6.42 3.93
N HIS A 83 9.35 -6.41 2.94
CA HIS A 83 9.42 -5.34 1.94
C HIS A 83 8.12 -5.20 1.14
N ASN A 84 7.40 -6.28 0.85
CA ASN A 84 6.11 -6.19 0.17
C ASN A 84 5.05 -5.52 1.06
N ALA A 85 5.10 -5.73 2.38
CA ALA A 85 4.20 -5.04 3.31
C ALA A 85 4.54 -3.55 3.43
N ILE A 86 5.84 -3.20 3.49
CA ILE A 86 6.30 -1.81 3.53
C ILE A 86 5.91 -1.08 2.24
N CYS A 87 6.20 -1.67 1.07
CA CYS A 87 5.81 -1.16 -0.23
C CYS A 87 4.30 -0.84 -0.28
N ALA A 88 3.45 -1.78 0.13
CA ALA A 88 2.00 -1.57 0.08
C ALA A 88 1.52 -0.44 1.02
N ILE A 89 2.16 -0.26 2.19
CA ILE A 89 1.85 0.84 3.11
C ILE A 89 2.32 2.18 2.55
N ARG A 90 3.55 2.22 2.02
CA ARG A 90 4.15 3.41 1.39
C ARG A 90 3.28 3.90 0.22
N GLU A 91 2.95 3.02 -0.72
CA GLU A 91 2.13 3.33 -1.89
C GLU A 91 0.71 3.79 -1.50
N ALA A 92 0.10 3.15 -0.48
CA ALA A 92 -1.20 3.59 0.02
C ALA A 92 -1.15 5.03 0.57
N PHE A 93 -0.06 5.37 1.27
CA PHE A 93 0.15 6.71 1.78
C PHE A 93 0.40 7.73 0.66
N GLU A 94 1.27 7.43 -0.29
CA GLU A 94 1.57 8.29 -1.44
C GLU A 94 0.32 8.56 -2.30
N GLU A 95 -0.42 7.51 -2.68
CA GLU A 95 -1.53 7.64 -3.64
C GLU A 95 -2.82 8.15 -2.99
N SER A 96 -3.07 7.85 -1.71
CA SER A 96 -4.36 8.16 -1.05
C SER A 96 -4.27 9.05 0.19
N GLY A 97 -3.09 9.21 0.78
CA GLY A 97 -2.90 9.89 2.06
C GLY A 97 -3.35 9.07 3.28
N VAL A 98 -3.75 7.80 3.08
CA VAL A 98 -4.09 6.90 4.18
C VAL A 98 -2.80 6.39 4.82
N LEU A 99 -2.49 6.92 6.00
CA LEU A 99 -1.37 6.47 6.81
C LEU A 99 -1.83 5.32 7.73
N ILE A 100 -1.25 4.13 7.53
CA ILE A 100 -1.58 2.93 8.32
C ILE A 100 -0.54 2.78 9.43
N THR A 101 -0.95 3.02 10.67
CA THR A 101 -0.09 2.88 11.84
C THR A 101 -0.83 2.19 12.98
N ASP A 102 -0.07 1.49 13.81
CA ASP A 102 -0.52 0.97 15.10
C ASP A 102 0.59 1.28 16.13
N PRO A 103 0.36 2.16 17.12
CA PRO A 103 -0.90 2.87 17.40
C PRO A 103 -1.27 3.91 16.30
N PRO A 104 -2.48 4.47 16.33
CA PRO A 104 -2.84 5.60 15.46
C PRO A 104 -1.83 6.73 15.58
N THR A 105 -1.50 7.36 14.45
CA THR A 105 -0.54 8.44 14.39
C THR A 105 -0.97 9.63 15.24
N GLU A 106 0.00 10.29 15.88
CA GLU A 106 -0.19 11.56 16.58
C GLU A 106 0.03 12.77 15.65
N LEU A 107 0.43 12.52 14.39
CA LEU A 107 0.65 13.58 13.40
C LEU A 107 -0.67 14.29 13.06
N SER A 108 -0.59 15.61 12.97
CA SER A 108 -1.68 16.42 12.44
C SER A 108 -1.91 16.18 10.94
N ASN A 109 -3.07 16.60 10.43
CA ASN A 109 -3.37 16.50 9.00
C ASN A 109 -2.37 17.28 8.12
N ASP A 110 -1.86 18.40 8.62
CA ASP A 110 -0.86 19.20 7.89
C ASP A 110 0.49 18.48 7.83
N GLU A 111 0.91 17.86 8.94
CA GLU A 111 2.13 17.04 8.97
C GLU A 111 2.00 15.81 8.08
N ILE A 112 0.85 15.15 8.10
CA ILE A 112 0.53 14.02 7.21
C ILE A 112 0.67 14.45 5.75
N ARG A 113 0.15 15.62 5.39
CA ARG A 113 0.28 16.14 4.03
C ARG A 113 1.74 16.42 3.65
N ILE A 114 2.49 17.08 4.53
CA ILE A 114 3.91 17.39 4.30
C ILE A 114 4.71 16.10 4.10
N TRP A 115 4.48 15.09 4.94
CA TRP A 115 5.15 13.80 4.82
C TRP A 115 4.76 13.05 3.57
N ARG A 116 3.49 13.12 3.16
CA ARG A 116 3.04 12.52 1.91
C ARG A 116 3.79 13.07 0.71
N GLU A 117 3.93 14.39 0.62
CA GLU A 117 4.68 15.05 -0.45
C GLU A 117 6.17 14.63 -0.43
N ARG A 118 6.80 14.57 0.76
CA ARG A 118 8.19 14.14 0.91
C ARG A 118 8.43 12.69 0.48
N VAL A 119 7.57 11.77 0.89
CA VAL A 119 7.70 10.35 0.54
C VAL A 119 7.48 10.16 -0.97
N HIS A 120 6.50 10.85 -1.55
CA HIS A 120 6.23 10.81 -2.99
C HIS A 120 7.38 11.36 -3.84
N ASP A 121 8.13 12.34 -3.34
CA ASP A 121 9.27 12.91 -4.05
C ASP A 121 10.57 12.13 -3.86
N ASP A 122 10.70 11.34 -2.78
CA ASP A 122 11.84 10.45 -2.54
C ASP A 122 11.75 9.15 -3.36
N GLY A 123 10.53 8.67 -3.65
CA GLY A 123 10.26 7.45 -4.42
C GLY A 123 10.27 7.60 -5.95
N LYS A 124 10.70 8.75 -6.50
CA LYS A 124 10.76 9.03 -7.95
C LYS A 124 12.15 8.94 -8.54
#